data_AF-A0AA50TMM7-F1
#
_entry.id   AF-A0AA50TMM7-F1
#
_cell.length_a   1.000
_cell.length_b   1.000
_cell.length_c   1.000
_cell.angle_alpha   90.00
_cell.angle_beta   90.00
_cell.angle_gamma   90.00
#
_symmetry.space_group_name_H-M   'P 1'
#
loop_
_entity.id
_entity.type
_entity.pdbx_description
1 polymer ?
#
loop_
_entity_poly.entity_id
_entity_poly.type
_entity_poly.pdbx_seq_one_letter_code
_entity_poly.pdbx_strand_id
1 'polypeptide(L)' 'LCRQEGKLKAFGAGLLSSFGELQYCLSDKPELREFEPETTGLQKYPITEYQPVYFVANSFESAKEK' A
#
# COMPACT_ATOMS: atom_id res chain seq x y z
N LEU A 1 0.10 -1.05 2.14
CA LEU A 1 -1.01 -1.61 2.95
C LEU A 1 -0.55 -2.92 3.58
N CYS A 2 -1.15 -3.37 4.67
CA CYS A 2 -0.82 -4.68 5.25
C CYS A 2 -2.08 -5.54 5.40
N ARG A 3 -1.90 -6.86 5.44
CA ARG A 3 -2.93 -7.80 5.86
C ARG A 3 -2.84 -8.00 7.37
N GLN A 4 -3.96 -7.81 8.05
CA GLN A 4 -4.11 -8.08 9.48
C GLN A 4 -5.40 -8.86 9.68
N GLU A 5 -5.30 -10.09 10.19
CA GLU A 5 -6.46 -10.96 10.45
C GLU A 5 -7.38 -11.13 9.23
N GLY A 6 -6.78 -11.25 8.03
CA GLY A 6 -7.51 -11.36 6.76
C GLY A 6 -8.13 -10.05 6.25
N LYS A 7 -7.97 -8.94 6.97
CA LYS A 7 -8.45 -7.61 6.56
C LYS A 7 -7.30 -6.74 6.06
N LEU A 8 -7.60 -5.90 5.08
CA LEU A 8 -6.64 -4.91 4.58
C LEU A 8 -6.61 -3.70 5.51
N LYS A 9 -5.40 -3.23 5.84
CA LYS A 9 -5.17 -2.08 6.72
C LYS A 9 -4.12 -1.15 6.13
N ALA A 10 -4.31 0.15 6.35
CA ALA A 10 -3.31 1.17 6.03
C ALA A 10 -2.31 1.31 7.19
N PHE A 11 -1.02 1.32 6.86
CA PHE A 11 0.06 1.57 7.82
C PHE A 11 1.04 2.66 7.36
N GLY A 12 0.97 3.07 6.09
CA GLY A 12 1.87 4.09 5.54
C GLY A 12 1.53 5.46 6.11
N ALA A 13 2.55 6.22 6.55
CA ALA A 13 2.36 7.52 7.18
C ALA A 13 1.56 8.49 6.31
N GLY A 14 1.85 8.56 5.00
CA GLY A 14 1.13 9.43 4.06
C GLY A 14 -0.37 9.13 3.98
N LEU A 15 -0.75 7.85 4.04
CA LEU A 15 -2.16 7.43 4.06
C LEU A 15 -2.81 7.80 5.38
N LEU A 16 -2.13 7.59 6.51
CA LEU A 16 -2.68 7.89 7.83
C LEU A 16 -2.85 9.39 8.09
N SER A 17 -2.05 10.23 7.42
CA SER A 17 -2.17 11.70 7.47
C SER A 17 -3.11 12.30 6.42
N SER A 18 -3.60 11.51 5.47
CA SER A 18 -4.42 11.98 4.34
C SER A 18 -5.82 11.37 4.40
N PHE A 19 -6.80 12.17 4.84
CA PHE A 19 -8.18 11.71 5.00
C PHE A 19 -8.77 11.10 3.71
N GLY A 20 -8.61 11.79 2.57
CA GLY A 20 -9.14 11.33 1.29
C GLY A 20 -8.41 10.09 0.76
N GLU A 21 -7.08 10.05 0.90
CA GLU A 21 -6.30 8.92 0.40
C GLU A 21 -6.48 7.67 1.26
N LEU A 22 -6.73 7.82 2.56
CA LEU A 22 -7.07 6.70 3.45
C LEU A 22 -8.35 5.99 3.00
N GLN A 23 -9.39 6.74 2.61
CA GLN A 23 -10.62 6.15 2.09
C GLN A 23 -10.40 5.55 0.69
N TYR A 24 -9.61 6.22 -0.15
CA TYR A 24 -9.30 5.76 -1.50
C TYR A 24 -8.52 4.44 -1.52
N CYS A 25 -7.47 4.31 -0.70
CA CYS A 25 -6.60 3.13 -0.66
C CYS A 25 -7.27 1.84 -0.17
N LEU A 26 -8.41 1.96 0.53
CA LEU A 26 -9.22 0.83 1.01
C LEU A 26 -10.47 0.59 0.15
N SER A 27 -10.62 1.34 -0.94
CA SER A 27 -11.67 1.13 -1.94
C SER A 27 -11.23 0.16 -3.04
N ASP A 28 -12.12 -0.15 -3.97
CA ASP A 28 -11.82 -1.00 -5.14
C ASP A 28 -11.24 -0.21 -6.33
N LYS A 29 -10.89 1.08 -6.12
CA LYS A 29 -10.34 1.95 -7.17
C LYS A 29 -8.86 1.70 -7.48
N PRO A 30 -7.95 1.65 -6.51
CA PRO A 30 -6.55 1.39 -6.79
C PRO A 30 -6.29 -0.09 -7.03
N GLU A 31 -5.22 -0.37 -7.79
CA GLU A 31 -4.72 -1.73 -7.94
C GLU A 31 -3.94 -2.14 -6.69
N LEU A 32 -4.23 -3.34 -6.17
CA LEU A 32 -3.52 -3.92 -5.03
C LEU A 32 -2.60 -5.03 -5.51
N ARG A 33 -1.30 -4.89 -5.26
CA ARG A 33 -0.27 -5.89 -5.59
C ARG A 33 0.40 -6.41 -4.34
N GLU A 34 1.00 -7.59 -4.40
CA GLU A 34 1.83 -8.07 -3.29
C GLU A 34 3.13 -7.27 -3.22
N PHE A 35 3.61 -7.04 -2.00
CA PHE A 35 4.88 -6.37 -1.79
C PHE A 35 6.05 -7.28 -2.23
N GLU A 36 6.66 -6.92 -3.35
CA GLU A 36 7.90 -7.50 -3.87
C GLU A 36 8.93 -6.38 -4.06
N PRO A 37 10.06 -6.36 -3.33
CA PRO A 37 11.04 -5.27 -3.41
C PRO A 37 11.56 -4.99 -4.82
N GLU A 38 11.81 -6.06 -5.59
CA GLU A 38 12.33 -5.98 -6.96
C GLU A 38 11.41 -5.19 -7.90
N THR A 39 10.08 -5.30 -7.72
CA THR A 39 9.10 -4.58 -8.53
C THR A 39 8.71 -3.25 -7.90
N THR A 40 8.57 -3.22 -6.58
CA THR A 40 8.15 -2.04 -5.81
C THR A 40 9.16 -0.91 -5.95
N GLY A 41 10.46 -1.22 -5.91
CA GLY A 41 11.53 -0.22 -6.06
C GLY A 41 11.60 0.43 -7.45
N LEU A 42 11.07 -0.24 -8.48
CA LEU A 42 11.04 0.25 -9.86
C LEU A 42 9.71 0.91 -10.23
N GLN A 43 8.68 0.78 -9.39
CA GLN A 43 7.36 1.32 -9.65
C GLN A 43 7.37 2.85 -9.60
N LYS A 44 7.03 3.47 -10.74
CA LYS A 44 6.81 4.92 -10.80
C LYS A 44 5.53 5.29 -10.05
N TYR A 45 5.56 6.42 -9.37
CA TYR A 45 4.45 6.93 -8.57
C TYR A 45 4.19 8.43 -8.85
N PRO A 46 2.92 8.86 -8.98
CA PRO A 46 2.59 10.28 -9.00
C PRO A 46 2.75 10.88 -7.60
N ILE A 47 3.19 12.14 -7.53
CA ILE A 47 3.34 12.89 -6.26
C ILE A 47 2.17 13.85 -5.98
N THR A 48 1.40 14.21 -7.00
CA THR A 48 0.31 15.19 -6.93
C THR A 48 -1.09 14.57 -6.88
N GLU A 49 -1.19 13.25 -7.08
CA GLU A 49 -2.46 12.52 -7.22
C GLU A 49 -2.45 11.27 -6.32
N TYR A 50 -3.62 10.66 -6.15
CA TYR A 50 -3.74 9.41 -5.39
C TYR A 50 -2.99 8.28 -6.08
N GLN A 51 -2.40 7.39 -5.29
CA GLN A 51 -1.57 6.32 -5.85
C GLN A 51 -2.43 5.32 -6.64
N PRO A 52 -2.11 5.05 -7.91
CA PRO A 52 -2.87 4.10 -8.72
C PRO A 52 -2.63 2.65 -8.27
N VAL A 53 -1.50 2.38 -7.62
CA VAL A 53 -1.09 1.06 -7.16
C VAL A 53 -0.66 1.13 -5.70
N TYR A 54 -1.16 0.21 -4.87
CA TYR A 54 -0.68 -0.01 -3.52
C TYR A 54 -0.10 -1.42 -3.36
N PHE A 55 1.04 -1.51 -2.70
CA PHE A 55 1.66 -2.79 -2.36
C PHE A 55 1.18 -3.26 -0.98
N VAL A 56 0.83 -4.55 -0.90
CA VAL A 56 0.28 -5.20 0.27
C VAL A 56 1.35 -6.12 0.88
N ALA A 57 1.78 -5.79 2.09
CA ALA A 57 2.63 -6.65 2.90
C ALA A 57 1.79 -7.68 3.66
N ASN A 58 2.22 -8.95 3.65
CA ASN A 58 1.54 -10.02 4.40
C ASN A 58 1.81 -9.91 5.91
N SER A 59 3.03 -9.54 6.30
CA SER A 59 3.40 -9.14 7.67
C SER A 59 4.59 -8.18 7.62
N PHE A 60 4.87 -7.47 8.72
CA PHE A 60 6.07 -6.62 8.81
C PHE A 60 7.36 -7.45 8.81
N GLU A 61 7.34 -8.65 9.38
CA GLU A 61 8.49 -9.57 9.35
C GLU A 61 8.77 -10.01 7.91
N SER A 62 7.74 -10.47 7.18
CA SER A 62 7.87 -10.85 5.77
C SER A 62 8.35 -9.69 4.91
N ALA A 63 7.90 -8.46 5.16
CA ALA A 63 8.38 -7.29 4.42
C ALA A 63 9.82 -6.89 4.76
N LYS A 64 10.35 -7.30 5.92
CA LYS A 64 11.74 -7.05 6.33
C LYS A 64 12.71 -8.12 5.80
N GLU A 65 12.24 -9.36 5.69
CA GLU A 65 13.04 -10.49 5.20
C GLU A 65 13.17 -10.53 3.68
N LYS A 66 12.29 -9.84 2.96
CA LYS A 66 12.37 -9.60 1.51
C LYS A 66 13.32 -8.46 1.18
#